data_AF-A0A4Q2E746-F1
#
_entry.id   AF-A0A4Q2E746-F1
#
_cell.length_a   1.000
_cell.length_b   1.000
_cell.length_c   1.000
_cell.angle_alpha   90.00
_cell.angle_beta   90.00
_cell.angle_gamma   90.00
#
_symmetry.space_group_name_H-M   'P 1'
#
loop_
_entity.id
_entity.type
_entity.pdbx_description
1 polymer ?
#
loop_
_entity_poly.entity_id
_entity_poly.type
_entity_poly.pdbx_seq_one_letter_code
_entity_poly.pdbx_strand_id
1 'polypeptide(L)' 'MAKFSLGALVQLKSGGIRGVVESQIEPDSDHTKAWVRWDDGNYSVHHEHELRAATVDEPRVYKKLA' A
#
# COMPACT_ATOMS: atom_id res chain seq x y z
N MET A 1 -3.82 10.38 11.40
CA MET A 1 -2.39 10.16 11.11
C MET A 1 -2.28 9.05 10.09
N ALA A 2 -1.73 9.37 8.92
CA ALA A 2 -1.62 8.44 7.81
C ALA A 2 -0.72 7.23 8.13
N LYS A 3 -1.27 6.04 7.96
CA LYS A 3 -0.61 4.74 8.06
C LYS A 3 0.38 4.48 6.92
N PHE A 4 0.13 5.02 5.72
CA PHE A 4 0.98 4.78 4.55
C PHE A 4 1.60 6.06 4.01
N SER A 5 2.94 6.15 4.03
CA SER A 5 3.69 7.27 3.47
C SER A 5 3.65 7.32 1.94
N LEU A 6 3.91 8.50 1.37
CA LEU A 6 4.16 8.65 -0.07
C LEU A 6 5.32 7.74 -0.50
N GLY A 7 5.14 7.03 -1.62
CA GLY A 7 6.06 6.02 -2.13
C GLY A 7 5.88 4.62 -1.50
N ALA A 8 4.98 4.44 -0.52
CA ALA A 8 4.74 3.13 0.08
C ALA A 8 4.12 2.16 -0.93
N LEU A 9 4.64 0.92 -0.94
CA LEU A 9 4.03 -0.19 -1.66
C LEU A 9 2.84 -0.72 -0.87
N VAL A 10 1.67 -0.67 -1.49
CA VAL A 10 0.40 -1.11 -0.91
C VAL A 10 -0.25 -2.16 -1.80
N GLN A 11 -1.12 -2.96 -1.19
CA GLN A 11 -1.97 -3.90 -1.90
C GLN A 11 -3.41 -3.66 -1.48
N LEU A 12 -4.31 -3.63 -2.45
CA LEU A 12 -5.74 -3.58 -2.19
C LEU A 12 -6.17 -4.92 -1.58
N LYS A 13 -6.86 -4.87 -0.43
CA LYS A 13 -7.34 -6.09 0.24
C LYS A 13 -8.38 -6.82 -0.63
N SER A 14 -9.20 -6.08 -1.37
CA SER A 14 -10.06 -6.63 -2.40
C SER A 14 -9.26 -6.81 -3.71
N GLY A 15 -9.33 -7.98 -4.31
CA GLY A 15 -8.69 -8.27 -5.60
C GLY A 15 -7.17 -8.48 -5.56
N GLY A 16 -6.45 -7.98 -4.53
CA GLY A 16 -5.04 -8.28 -4.33
C GLY A 16 -4.08 -7.57 -5.30
N ILE A 17 -4.53 -6.53 -6.02
CA ILE A 17 -3.65 -5.72 -6.88
C ILE A 17 -2.68 -4.88 -6.03
N ARG A 18 -1.44 -4.75 -6.50
CA ARG A 18 -0.39 -3.95 -5.85
C ARG A 18 -0.25 -2.60 -6.54
N GLY A 19 0.21 -1.62 -5.78
CA GLY A 19 0.40 -0.25 -6.25
C GLY A 19 1.28 0.55 -5.30
N VAL A 20 1.49 1.81 -5.67
CA VAL A 20 2.31 2.78 -4.93
C VAL A 20 1.44 3.95 -4.50
N VAL A 21 1.57 4.35 -3.24
CA VAL A 21 0.95 5.59 -2.73
C VAL A 21 1.65 6.79 -3.37
N GLU A 22 0.96 7.54 -4.20
CA GLU A 22 1.49 8.76 -4.81
C GLU A 22 1.11 10.03 -4.05
N SER A 23 0.02 9.99 -3.27
CA SER A 23 -0.38 11.12 -2.43
C SER A 23 -1.23 10.69 -1.24
N GLN A 24 -1.18 11.48 -0.17
CA GLN A 24 -2.02 11.34 1.00
C GLN A 24 -3.11 12.41 0.99
N ILE A 25 -4.33 12.02 1.32
CA ILE A 25 -5.49 12.90 1.41
C ILE A 25 -5.98 12.87 2.85
N GLU A 26 -6.05 14.05 3.46
CA GLU A 26 -6.43 14.23 4.88
C GLU A 26 -5.57 13.37 5.85
N PRO A 27 -4.23 13.49 5.82
CA PRO A 27 -3.33 12.68 6.65
C PRO A 27 -3.54 12.86 8.17
N ASP A 28 -4.10 14.00 8.58
CA ASP A 28 -4.36 14.35 9.98
C ASP A 28 -5.82 14.10 10.41
N SER A 29 -6.67 13.60 9.51
CA SER A 29 -8.07 13.24 9.78
C SER A 29 -8.20 11.78 10.24
N ASP A 30 -9.35 11.43 10.81
CA ASP A 30 -9.76 10.03 11.05
C ASP A 30 -10.20 9.32 9.76
N HIS A 31 -10.37 10.06 8.67
CA HIS A 31 -10.77 9.57 7.36
C HIS A 31 -9.64 9.59 6.33
N THR A 32 -8.41 9.31 6.74
CA THR A 32 -7.26 9.32 5.84
C THR A 32 -7.46 8.42 4.63
N LYS A 33 -7.18 8.97 3.45
CA LYS A 33 -7.21 8.29 2.17
C LYS A 33 -5.84 8.39 1.50
N ALA A 34 -5.54 7.42 0.66
CA ALA A 34 -4.36 7.39 -0.18
C ALA A 34 -4.77 7.39 -1.65
N TRP A 35 -4.09 8.22 -2.44
CA TRP A 35 -4.12 8.14 -3.89
C TRP A 35 -3.08 7.10 -4.32
N VAL A 36 -3.53 6.02 -4.94
CA VAL A 36 -2.67 4.89 -5.30
C VAL A 36 -2.62 4.75 -6.81
N ARG A 37 -1.39 4.63 -7.33
CA ARG A 37 -1.14 4.16 -8.70
C ARG A 37 -0.95 2.66 -8.66
N TRP A 38 -1.82 1.93 -9.36
CA TRP A 38 -1.80 0.48 -9.42
C TRP A 38 -0.88 -0.04 -10.52
N ASP A 39 -0.46 -1.30 -10.40
CA ASP A 39 0.41 -1.96 -11.37
C ASP A 39 -0.26 -2.18 -12.75
N ASP A 40 -1.60 -2.13 -12.81
CA ASP A 40 -2.36 -2.14 -14.07
C ASP A 40 -2.34 -0.79 -14.81
N GLY A 41 -1.72 0.23 -14.20
CA GLY A 41 -1.63 1.59 -14.72
C GLY A 41 -2.82 2.48 -14.37
N ASN A 42 -3.82 1.96 -13.65
CA ASN A 42 -4.96 2.74 -13.18
C ASN A 42 -4.63 3.49 -11.87
N TYR A 43 -5.44 4.49 -11.56
CA TYR A 43 -5.32 5.29 -10.35
C TYR A 43 -6.66 5.33 -9.62
N SER A 44 -6.63 5.14 -8.31
CA SER A 44 -7.83 5.33 -7.49
C SER A 44 -7.49 5.75 -6.07
N VAL A 45 -8.50 6.31 -5.41
CA VAL A 45 -8.43 6.73 -4.01
C VAL A 45 -9.03 5.65 -3.13
N HIS A 46 -8.30 5.27 -2.09
CA HIS A 46 -8.74 4.27 -1.13
C HIS A 46 -8.55 4.74 0.30
N HIS A 47 -9.39 4.24 1.19
CA HIS A 47 -9.17 4.40 2.62
C HIS A 47 -8.03 3.51 3.07
N GLU A 48 -7.29 3.93 4.09
CA GLU A 48 -6.16 3.15 4.60
C GLU A 48 -6.56 1.77 5.14
N HIS A 49 -7.81 1.61 5.61
CA HIS A 49 -8.31 0.32 6.06
C HIS A 49 -8.58 -0.66 4.91
N GLU A 50 -8.69 -0.20 3.66
CA GLU A 50 -8.83 -1.03 2.46
C GLU A 50 -7.47 -1.52 1.93
N LEU A 51 -6.39 -0.90 2.41
CA LEU A 51 -5.02 -1.16 1.99
C LEU A 51 -4.26 -2.00 3.03
N ARG A 52 -3.27 -2.75 2.55
CA ARG A 52 -2.25 -3.39 3.38
C ARG A 52 -0.86 -3.11 2.81
N ALA A 53 0.16 -3.12 3.68
CA ALA A 53 1.53 -2.99 3.22
C ALA A 53 1.88 -4.18 2.31
N ALA A 54 2.46 -3.89 1.16
CA ALA A 54 2.93 -4.88 0.19
C ALA A 54 4.46 -5.00 0.19
N THR A 55 5.11 -4.60 1.29
CA THR A 55 6.57 -4.44 1.39
C THR A 55 7.35 -5.75 1.57
N VAL A 56 6.68 -6.89 1.69
CA VAL A 56 7.35 -8.20 1.85
C VAL A 56 6.55 -9.32 1.18
N ASP A 57 7.06 -9.81 0.05
CA ASP A 57 6.87 -11.20 -0.37
C ASP A 57 7.78 -12.07 0.50
N GLU A 58 7.46 -12.17 1.79
CA GLU A 58 8.23 -12.88 2.81
C GLU A 58 9.68 -12.33 2.99
N PRO A 59 10.32 -12.49 4.16
CA PRO A 59 11.77 -12.50 4.14
C PRO A 59 12.18 -13.70 3.28
N ARG A 60 12.76 -13.45 2.09
CA ARG A 60 13.64 -14.43 1.44
C ARG A 60 14.84 -14.60 2.37
N VAL A 61 14.66 -15.34 3.47
CA VAL A 61 15.74 -15.77 4.34
C VAL A 61 16.68 -16.56 3.46
N TYR A 62 17.79 -15.91 3.10
CA TYR A 62 18.87 -16.56 2.41
C TYR A 62 19.33 -17.74 3.27
N LYS A 63 19.35 -18.92 2.64
CA LYS A 63 19.88 -20.19 3.12
C LYS A 63 19.10 -20.91 4.22
N LYS A 64 18.56 -22.08 3.84
CA LYS A 64 18.72 -23.30 4.64
C LYS A 64 20.20 -23.39 5.05
N LEU A 65 20.49 -23.21 6.33
CA LEU A 65 21.68 -23.80 6.93
C LEU A 65 21.39 -25.30 6.98
N ALA A 66 22.08 -26.04 6.11
CA ALA A 66 22.22 -27.49 6.21
C ALA A 66 23.12 -27.83 7.40
#